data_AF-A0A0S2TF02-F1
#
_entry.id   AF-A0A0S2TF02-F1
#
_cell.length_a   1.000
_cell.length_b   1.000
_cell.length_c   1.000
_cell.angle_alpha   90.00
_cell.angle_beta   90.00
_cell.angle_gamma   90.00
#
_symmetry.space_group_name_H-M   'P 1'
#
loop_
_entity.id
_entity.type
_entity.pdbx_description
1 polymer ?
#
loop_
_entity_poly.entity_id
_entity_poly.type
_entity_poly.pdbx_seq_one_letter_code
_entity_poly.pdbx_strand_id
1 'polypeptide(L)'
;MLAATQSHHGEGTVTAIDKPGKRIEFKHGPIKSLGWMGMKMFFDVDDMDLLEDIKVGDKVDFEFIKTKDGRFVITDIEKQG
;
A
#
# COMPACT_ATOMS: atom_id res chain seq x y z
N MET A 1 3.31 -12.47 -16.06
CA MET A 1 2.21 -12.67 -15.10
C MET A 1 2.79 -12.70 -13.70
N LEU A 2 2.55 -11.67 -12.89
CA LEU A 2 2.75 -11.77 -11.44
C LEU A 2 1.74 -12.81 -10.94
N ALA A 3 2.21 -14.02 -10.66
CA ALA A 3 1.39 -15.00 -9.95
C ALA A 3 1.28 -14.52 -8.50
N ALA A 4 0.23 -13.77 -8.18
CA ALA A 4 -0.06 -13.29 -6.83
C ALA A 4 -0.62 -14.44 -6.00
N THR A 5 -0.01 -14.72 -4.85
CA THR A 5 -0.41 -15.85 -3.99
C THR A 5 -1.59 -15.52 -3.08
N GLN A 6 -1.89 -14.24 -2.81
CA GLN A 6 -3.06 -13.74 -2.09
C GLN A 6 -3.04 -12.20 -2.13
N SER A 7 -4.21 -11.54 -2.28
CA SER A 7 -4.34 -10.09 -2.02
C SER A 7 -4.54 -9.84 -0.53
N HIS A 8 -4.03 -8.72 -0.05
CA HIS A 8 -4.16 -8.27 1.32
C HIS A 8 -4.75 -6.88 1.36
N HIS A 9 -5.73 -6.69 2.23
CA HIS A 9 -6.37 -5.41 2.48
C HIS A 9 -5.72 -4.68 3.66
N GLY A 10 -5.54 -3.37 3.53
CA GLY A 10 -5.13 -2.48 4.62
C GLY A 10 -5.87 -1.15 4.58
N GLU A 11 -6.02 -0.55 5.76
CA GLU A 11 -6.55 0.81 5.92
C GLU A 11 -5.47 1.66 6.60
N GLY A 12 -5.31 2.91 6.21
CA GLY A 12 -4.25 3.74 6.77
C GLY A 12 -4.31 5.21 6.42
N THR A 13 -3.33 5.95 6.94
CA THR A 13 -3.09 7.34 6.55
C THR A 13 -1.77 7.44 5.80
N VAL A 14 -1.78 8.12 4.66
CA VAL A 14 -0.57 8.37 3.87
C VAL A 14 0.36 9.29 4.64
N THR A 15 1.58 8.84 4.92
CA THR A 15 2.59 9.63 5.65
C THR A 15 3.71 10.15 4.75
N ALA A 16 3.99 9.48 3.63
CA ALA A 16 4.96 9.93 2.63
C ALA A 16 4.67 9.32 1.25
N ILE A 17 5.05 10.03 0.18
CA ILE A 17 5.05 9.50 -1.20
C ILE A 17 6.46 9.73 -1.77
N ASP A 18 7.17 8.65 -2.08
CA ASP A 18 8.52 8.68 -2.66
C ASP A 18 8.43 8.31 -4.15
N LYS A 19 8.20 9.33 -4.98
CA LYS A 19 8.09 9.15 -6.45
C LYS A 19 9.39 8.61 -7.07
N PRO A 20 10.59 9.11 -6.73
CA PRO A 20 11.84 8.52 -7.24
C PRO A 20 12.02 7.05 -6.87
N GLY A 21 11.64 6.66 -5.65
CA GLY A 21 11.70 5.29 -5.15
C GLY A 21 10.52 4.40 -5.53
N LYS A 22 9.49 4.93 -6.22
CA LYS A 22 8.25 4.23 -6.57
C LYS A 22 7.59 3.53 -5.38
N ARG A 23 7.41 4.25 -4.28
CA ARG A 23 6.82 3.70 -3.06
C ARG A 23 6.03 4.73 -2.28
N ILE A 24 5.10 4.24 -1.48
CA ILE A 24 4.21 5.03 -0.62
C ILE A 24 4.30 4.53 0.83
N GLU A 25 4.35 5.44 1.79
CA GLU A 25 4.34 5.10 3.21
C GLU A 25 2.93 5.28 3.79
N PHE A 26 2.44 4.27 4.48
CA PHE A 26 1.23 4.37 5.27
C PHE A 26 1.55 4.19 6.75
N LYS A 27 0.89 4.99 7.58
CA LYS A 27 0.56 4.58 8.95
C LYS A 27 -0.71 3.75 8.89
N HIS A 28 -0.56 2.44 8.69
CA HIS A 28 -1.70 1.53 8.53
C HIS A 28 -2.17 0.95 9.87
N GLY A 29 -3.44 0.54 9.91
CA GLY A 29 -4.03 -0.24 11.01
C GLY A 29 -3.64 -1.72 10.95
N PRO A 30 -4.25 -2.58 11.77
CA PRO A 30 -3.96 -4.02 11.75
C PRO A 30 -4.31 -4.66 10.40
N ILE A 31 -3.39 -5.45 9.83
CA ILE A 31 -3.61 -6.24 8.61
C ILE A 31 -3.73 -7.71 9.02
N LYS A 32 -4.97 -8.16 9.21
CA LYS A 32 -5.29 -9.48 9.81
C LYS A 32 -4.76 -10.65 8.98
N SER A 33 -4.79 -10.55 7.65
CA SER A 33 -4.35 -11.61 6.74
C SER A 33 -2.87 -11.94 6.88
N LEU A 34 -2.06 -11.00 7.39
CA LEU A 34 -0.62 -11.18 7.67
C LEU A 34 -0.30 -11.23 9.18
N GLY A 35 -1.30 -11.10 10.05
CA GLY A 35 -1.10 -10.99 11.49
C GLY A 35 -0.33 -9.73 11.91
N TRP A 36 -0.31 -8.69 11.06
CA TRP A 36 0.41 -7.45 11.36
C TRP A 36 -0.41 -6.54 12.24
N MET A 37 0.25 -5.94 13.24
CA MET A 37 -0.31 -4.83 14.00
C MET A 37 -0.19 -3.53 13.18
N GLY A 38 -0.85 -2.46 13.65
CA GLY A 38 -0.71 -1.16 13.02
C GLY A 38 0.72 -0.61 13.15
N MET A 39 1.30 -0.16 12.04
CA MET A 39 2.66 0.38 11.99
C MET A 39 2.83 1.36 10.82
N LYS A 40 4.01 1.99 10.75
CA LYS A 40 4.42 2.77 9.57
C LYS A 40 5.31 1.91 8.69
N MET A 41 4.94 1.79 7.41
CA MET A 41 5.68 0.96 6.46
C MET A 41 5.53 1.50 5.04
N PHE A 42 6.61 1.36 4.26
CA PHE A 42 6.59 1.60 2.82
C PHE A 42 6.07 0.37 2.07
N PHE A 43 5.24 0.64 1.06
CA PHE A 43 4.79 -0.33 0.07
C PHE A 43 5.25 0.16 -1.31
N ASP A 44 5.69 -0.78 -2.14
CA ASP A 44 6.11 -0.51 -3.50
C ASP A 44 4.88 -0.24 -4.39
N VAL A 45 5.07 0.56 -5.43
CA VAL A 45 4.02 0.96 -6.36
C VAL A 45 4.57 0.83 -7.78
N ASP A 46 4.19 -0.25 -8.47
CA ASP A 46 4.66 -0.49 -9.84
C ASP A 46 3.98 0.47 -10.84
N ASP A 47 2.71 0.80 -10.61
CA ASP A 47 1.92 1.78 -11.36
C ASP A 47 1.67 3.05 -10.54
N MET A 48 2.41 4.11 -10.84
CA MET A 48 2.35 5.37 -10.10
C MET A 48 1.07 6.17 -10.37
N ASP A 49 0.32 5.84 -11.43
CA ASP A 49 -0.92 6.54 -11.79
C ASP A 49 -2.03 6.24 -10.77
N LEU A 50 -1.90 5.12 -10.02
CA LEU A 50 -2.74 4.81 -8.85
C LEU A 50 -2.68 5.89 -7.76
N LEU A 51 -1.64 6.72 -7.73
CA LEU A 51 -1.43 7.73 -6.70
C LEU A 51 -1.77 9.16 -7.16
N GLU A 52 -2.32 9.36 -8.36
CA GLU A 52 -2.56 10.71 -8.91
C GLU A 52 -3.40 11.60 -7.97
N ASP A 53 -4.45 11.05 -7.38
CA ASP A 53 -5.36 11.76 -6.47
C ASP A 53 -5.03 11.57 -4.97
N ILE A 54 -3.94 10.86 -4.66
CA ILE A 54 -3.52 10.53 -3.30
C ILE A 54 -2.43 11.51 -2.83
N LYS A 55 -2.60 12.07 -1.63
CA LYS A 55 -1.58 12.94 -0.99
C LYS A 55 -1.35 12.57 0.47
N VAL A 56 -0.22 13.05 0.99
CA VAL A 56 0.11 12.95 2.42
C VAL A 56 -1.02 13.53 3.27
N GLY A 57 -1.42 12.77 4.29
CA GLY A 57 -2.53 13.10 5.18
C GLY A 57 -3.88 12.50 4.78
N ASP A 58 -4.03 12.00 3.55
CA ASP A 58 -5.26 11.30 3.17
C ASP A 58 -5.38 9.97 3.93
N LYS A 59 -6.61 9.65 4.32
CA LYS A 59 -6.98 8.31 4.77
C LYS A 59 -7.35 7.49 3.55
N VAL A 60 -6.92 6.24 3.52
CA VAL A 60 -7.06 5.37 2.34
C VAL A 60 -7.37 3.94 2.75
N ASP A 61 -8.13 3.27 1.90
CA ASP A 61 -8.23 1.82 1.81
C ASP A 61 -7.31 1.37 0.67
N PHE A 62 -6.54 0.30 0.86
CA PHE A 62 -5.61 -0.18 -0.14
C PHE A 62 -5.52 -1.70 -0.19
N GLU A 63 -5.30 -2.23 -1.39
CA GLU A 63 -5.00 -3.63 -1.65
C GLU A 63 -3.54 -3.77 -2.07
N PHE A 64 -2.90 -4.84 -1.62
CA PHE A 64 -1.53 -5.16 -2.01
C PHE A 64 -1.27 -6.65 -2.07
N ILE A 65 -0.24 -7.03 -2.80
CA ILE A 65 0.23 -8.40 -2.91
C ILE A 65 1.65 -8.52 -2.37
N LYS A 66 1.98 -9.69 -1.83
CA LYS A 66 3.36 -10.09 -1.62
C LYS A 66 3.89 -10.77 -2.88
N THR A 67 4.93 -10.21 -3.48
CA THR A 67 5.57 -10.78 -4.66
C THR A 67 6.54 -11.91 -4.28
N LYS A 68 6.97 -12.71 -5.27
CA LYS A 68 7.89 -13.84 -5.05
C LYS A 68 9.27 -13.40 -4.54
N ASP A 69 9.72 -12.21 -4.93
CA ASP A 69 10.94 -11.54 -4.48
C ASP A 69 10.78 -10.85 -3.10
N GLY A 70 9.60 -10.94 -2.49
CA GLY A 70 9.36 -10.49 -1.11
C GLY A 70 8.95 -9.03 -0.96
N ARG A 71 8.70 -8.32 -2.08
CA ARG A 71 8.14 -6.96 -2.08
C ARG A 71 6.65 -6.99 -1.73
N PHE A 72 6.17 -5.90 -1.17
CA PHE A 72 4.74 -5.65 -0.93
C PHE A 72 4.30 -4.54 -1.87
N VAL A 73 3.53 -4.89 -2.90
CA VAL A 73 3.21 -3.99 -4.01
C VAL A 73 1.73 -3.63 -3.97
N ILE A 74 1.43 -2.34 -3.97
CA ILE A 74 0.06 -1.81 -4.07
C ILE A 74 -0.52 -2.16 -5.42
N THR A 75 -1.72 -2.73 -5.40
CA THR A 75 -2.48 -3.07 -6.60
C THR A 75 -3.74 -2.23 -6.75
N ASP A 76 -4.23 -1.66 -5.65
CA ASP A 76 -5.37 -0.76 -5.65
C ASP A 76 -5.32 0.17 -4.44
N ILE A 77 -5.85 1.38 -4.57
CA ILE A 77 -5.90 2.37 -3.50
C ILE A 77 -7.04 3.36 -3.73
N GLU A 78 -7.86 3.54 -2.70
CA GLU A 78 -8.97 4.46 -2.71
C GLU A 78 -8.92 5.37 -1.49
N LYS A 79 -9.26 6.64 -1.69
CA LYS A 79 -9.35 7.61 -0.60
C LYS A 79 -10.63 7.40 0.20
N GLN A 80 -10.50 7.30 1.52
CA GLN A 80 -11.63 7.40 2.45
C GLN A 80 -12.11 8.86 2.47
N GLY A 81 -13.40 9.06 2.17
CA GLY A 81 -14.05 10.37 2.01
C GLY A 81 -13.81 11.38 3.14
#